data_AF-A0AAV5MY69-F1
#
_entry.id   AF-A0AAV5MY69-F1
#
_cell.length_a   1.000
_cell.length_b   1.000
_cell.length_c   1.000
_cell.angle_alpha   90.00
_cell.angle_beta   90.00
_cell.angle_gamma   90.00
#
_symmetry.space_group_name_H-M   'P 1'
#
loop_
_entity.id
_entity.type
_entity.pdbx_description
1 polymer ?
#
loop_
_entity_poly.entity_id
_entity_poly.type
_entity_poly.pdbx_seq_one_letter_code
_entity_poly.pdbx_strand_id
1 'polypeptide(L)'
;MGSSFRHESSDASAMATSFSMKEDNDEVELQWAAIERLPTFRRIRSSLFPKEGKEEREMEVIDVTKLGAPERHVFIERLITRVEEDNLRLLKKLKERMERVGLELPTIEVRYQNLCVEAECEVVQGKPLPTLWNTIRGI
;
A
#
# COMPACT_ATOMS: atom_id res chain seq x y z
N MET A 1 -51.08 -29.92 15.38
CA MET A 1 -51.01 -28.45 15.38
C MET A 1 -49.54 -28.07 15.19
N GLY A 2 -49.12 -27.87 13.95
CA GLY A 2 -47.73 -27.52 13.62
C GLY A 2 -47.67 -26.12 13.05
N SER A 3 -46.94 -25.22 13.70
CA SER A 3 -46.69 -23.87 13.19
C SER A 3 -45.53 -23.91 12.20
N SER A 4 -45.82 -23.49 10.96
CA SER A 4 -44.84 -23.23 9.91
C SER A 4 -44.17 -21.87 10.17
N PHE A 5 -42.85 -21.86 10.31
CA PHE A 5 -42.07 -20.63 10.26
C PHE A 5 -41.68 -20.36 8.79
N ARG A 6 -42.11 -19.22 8.27
CA ARG A 6 -41.69 -18.69 6.96
C ARG A 6 -40.46 -17.82 7.16
N HIS A 7 -39.38 -18.10 6.44
CA HIS A 7 -38.25 -17.19 6.32
C HIS A 7 -38.52 -16.33 5.07
N GLU A 8 -38.84 -15.05 5.26
CA GLU A 8 -38.76 -14.06 4.19
C GLU A 8 -37.28 -13.78 3.92
N SER A 9 -36.83 -14.09 2.71
CA SER A 9 -35.55 -13.64 2.19
C SER A 9 -35.79 -12.34 1.43
N SER A 10 -35.50 -11.23 2.08
CA SER A 10 -35.46 -9.89 1.49
C SER A 10 -34.04 -9.37 1.70
N ASP A 11 -33.20 -9.43 0.67
CA ASP A 11 -31.99 -8.60 0.55
C ASP A 11 -31.49 -8.62 -0.90
N ALA A 12 -32.18 -7.86 -1.74
CA ALA A 12 -31.68 -7.45 -3.06
C ALA A 12 -31.59 -5.93 -3.10
N SER A 13 -30.76 -5.34 -2.23
CA SER A 13 -30.49 -3.90 -2.24
C SER A 13 -29.15 -3.52 -1.62
N ALA A 14 -28.08 -4.22 -1.98
CA ALA A 14 -26.72 -3.86 -1.54
C ALA A 14 -25.68 -3.94 -2.68
N MET A 15 -26.09 -3.80 -3.94
CA MET A 15 -25.19 -3.98 -5.09
C MET A 15 -25.28 -2.86 -6.13
N ALA A 16 -25.62 -1.63 -5.69
CA ALA A 16 -25.75 -0.47 -6.56
C ALA A 16 -24.89 0.75 -6.16
N THR A 17 -23.98 0.61 -5.19
CA THR A 17 -23.09 1.71 -4.77
C THR A 17 -21.61 1.50 -5.05
N SER A 18 -21.22 0.39 -5.72
CA SER A 18 -19.81 0.08 -6.02
C SER A 18 -19.40 0.32 -7.49
N PHE A 19 -20.29 0.75 -8.37
CA PHE A 19 -19.96 0.94 -9.79
C PHE A 19 -19.32 2.29 -10.13
N SER A 20 -19.52 3.34 -9.31
CA SER A 20 -19.04 4.69 -9.64
C SER A 20 -17.56 4.96 -9.30
N MET A 21 -16.89 4.10 -8.51
CA MET A 21 -15.48 4.32 -8.13
C MET A 21 -14.46 3.54 -8.98
N LYS A 22 -14.91 2.64 -9.85
CA LYS A 22 -14.01 1.87 -10.73
C LYS A 22 -13.67 2.60 -12.02
N GLU A 23 -14.66 3.22 -12.66
CA GLU A 23 -14.45 3.91 -13.95
C GLU A 23 -13.42 5.05 -13.85
N ASP A 24 -13.48 5.86 -12.78
CA ASP A 24 -12.54 6.96 -12.55
C ASP A 24 -11.10 6.47 -12.36
N ASN A 25 -10.92 5.30 -11.72
CA ASN A 25 -9.59 4.72 -11.51
C ASN A 25 -9.00 4.19 -12.82
N ASP A 26 -9.83 3.58 -13.68
CA ASP A 26 -9.40 3.04 -14.96
C ASP A 26 -8.92 4.16 -15.92
N GLU A 27 -9.56 5.33 -15.92
CA GLU A 27 -9.09 6.48 -16.71
C GLU A 27 -7.71 6.97 -16.24
N VAL A 28 -7.53 7.13 -14.93
CA VAL A 28 -6.24 7.55 -14.35
C VAL A 28 -5.15 6.53 -14.66
N GLU A 29 -5.46 5.22 -14.60
CA GLU A 29 -4.54 4.16 -14.99
C GLU A 29 -4.16 4.22 -16.47
N LEU A 30 -5.10 4.52 -17.37
CA LEU A 30 -4.82 4.72 -18.79
C LEU A 30 -3.90 5.92 -19.03
N GLN A 31 -4.08 7.02 -18.30
CA GLN A 31 -3.21 8.19 -18.39
C GLN A 31 -1.78 7.86 -17.89
N TRP A 32 -1.65 7.11 -16.79
CA TRP A 32 -0.34 6.62 -16.32
C TRP A 32 0.33 5.70 -17.34
N ALA A 33 -0.42 4.79 -17.96
CA ALA A 33 0.11 3.93 -19.03
C ALA A 33 0.59 4.74 -20.24
N ALA A 34 -0.09 5.84 -20.58
CA ALA A 34 0.37 6.75 -21.63
C ALA A 34 1.68 7.44 -21.25
N ILE A 35 1.83 7.89 -20.00
CA ILE A 35 3.09 8.46 -19.48
C ILE A 35 4.22 7.43 -19.53
N GLU A 36 3.96 6.18 -19.16
CA GLU A 36 4.96 5.11 -19.14
C GLU A 36 5.55 4.81 -20.51
N ARG A 37 4.76 5.00 -21.58
CA ARG A 37 5.14 4.83 -22.98
C ARG A 37 5.97 6.00 -23.53
N LEU A 38 6.08 7.11 -22.81
CA LEU A 38 6.89 8.25 -23.23
C LEU A 38 8.40 7.94 -23.18
N PRO A 39 9.22 8.61 -24.02
CA PRO A 39 10.68 8.58 -23.87
C PRO A 39 11.12 9.03 -22.47
N THR A 40 12.22 8.47 -21.95
CA THR A 40 12.69 8.65 -20.56
C THR A 40 12.66 10.10 -20.08
N PHE A 41 13.14 11.03 -20.90
CA PHE A 41 13.18 12.46 -20.53
C PHE A 41 11.78 13.08 -20.37
N ARG A 42 10.84 12.75 -21.26
CA ARG A 42 9.46 13.25 -21.17
C ARG A 42 8.73 12.56 -20.02
N ARG A 43 8.93 11.25 -19.85
CA ARG A 43 8.33 10.48 -18.76
C ARG A 43 8.68 11.03 -17.38
N ILE A 44 9.95 11.34 -17.12
CA ILE A 44 10.41 11.88 -15.82
C ILE A 44 9.79 13.26 -15.51
N ARG A 45 9.46 14.03 -16.54
CA ARG A 45 8.91 15.38 -16.41
C ARG A 45 7.39 15.43 -16.42
N SER A 46 6.71 14.34 -16.79
CA SER A 46 5.25 14.29 -16.86
C SER A 46 4.67 13.76 -15.56
N SER A 47 3.66 14.45 -15.01
CA SER A 47 2.92 14.01 -13.83
C SER A 47 1.43 14.35 -13.97
N LEU A 48 0.58 13.62 -13.26
CA LEU A 48 -0.85 13.90 -13.18
C LEU A 48 -1.11 14.99 -12.15
N PHE A 49 -1.87 16.00 -12.55
CA PHE A 49 -2.25 17.15 -11.74
C PHE A 49 -3.76 17.36 -11.78
N PRO A 50 -4.39 17.81 -10.67
CA PRO A 50 -5.78 18.22 -10.71
C PRO A 50 -5.95 19.41 -11.65
N LYS A 51 -6.97 19.40 -12.51
CA LYS A 51 -7.30 20.55 -13.36
C LYS A 51 -7.77 21.74 -12.50
N GLU A 52 -7.34 22.94 -12.85
CA GLU A 52 -7.79 24.17 -12.17
C GLU A 52 -9.31 24.33 -12.25
N GLY A 53 -9.93 24.65 -11.10
CA GLY A 53 -11.36 24.97 -11.01
C GLY A 53 -12.32 23.77 -11.12
N LYS A 54 -11.81 22.53 -11.09
CA LYS A 54 -12.63 21.31 -11.08
C LYS A 54 -12.41 20.48 -9.82
N GLU A 55 -13.33 19.54 -9.54
CA GLU A 55 -13.15 18.57 -8.46
C GLU A 55 -11.82 17.80 -8.64
N GLU A 56 -11.21 17.35 -7.52
CA GLU A 56 -9.93 16.60 -7.50
C GLU A 56 -9.92 15.31 -8.35
N ARG A 57 -11.05 14.96 -8.96
CA ARG A 57 -11.23 13.76 -9.77
C ARG A 57 -10.77 13.93 -11.21
N GLU A 58 -10.77 15.15 -11.76
CA GLU A 58 -10.26 15.39 -13.11
C GLU A 58 -8.76 15.69 -13.10
N MET A 59 -7.95 14.71 -13.50
CA MET A 59 -6.50 14.82 -13.64
C MET A 59 -6.10 15.19 -15.08
N GLU A 60 -4.99 15.92 -15.22
CA GLU A 60 -4.34 16.23 -16.49
C GLU A 60 -2.85 15.95 -16.42
N VAL A 61 -2.27 15.50 -17.54
CA VAL A 61 -0.83 15.27 -17.66
C VAL A 61 -0.12 16.61 -17.90
N ILE A 62 0.67 17.06 -16.92
CA ILE A 62 1.43 18.32 -16.99
C ILE A 62 2.93 18.02 -17.01
N ASP A 63 3.70 18.84 -17.74
CA ASP A 63 5.15 18.89 -17.60
C ASP A 63 5.50 19.69 -16.34
N VAL A 64 6.00 19.01 -15.31
CA VAL A 64 6.31 19.54 -13.97
C VAL A 64 7.28 20.73 -14.03
N THR A 65 8.10 20.82 -15.08
CA THR A 65 9.02 21.96 -15.26
C THR A 65 8.33 23.26 -15.67
N LYS A 66 7.10 23.18 -16.19
CA LYS A 66 6.30 24.33 -16.62
C LYS A 66 5.47 24.91 -15.47
N LEU A 67 5.43 24.23 -14.33
CA LEU A 67 4.69 24.68 -13.15
C LEU A 67 5.28 25.96 -12.58
N GLY A 68 4.39 26.84 -12.13
CA GLY A 68 4.76 28.02 -11.35
C GLY A 68 5.43 27.63 -10.03
N ALA A 69 6.15 28.57 -9.42
CA ALA A 69 6.72 28.38 -8.08
C ALA A 69 5.69 27.92 -7.02
N PRO A 70 4.47 28.50 -6.91
CA PRO A 70 3.50 28.05 -5.92
C PRO A 70 2.94 26.65 -6.22
N GLU A 71 2.58 26.36 -7.47
CA GLU A 71 2.07 25.05 -7.90
C GLU A 71 3.09 23.94 -7.62
N ARG A 72 4.37 24.21 -7.94
CA ARG A 72 5.47 23.27 -7.70
C ARG A 72 5.69 23.02 -6.20
N HIS A 73 5.48 24.02 -5.35
CA HIS A 73 5.58 23.85 -3.90
C HIS A 73 4.49 22.90 -3.39
N VAL A 74 3.23 23.15 -3.75
CA VAL A 74 2.09 22.30 -3.38
C VAL A 74 2.27 20.87 -3.89
N PHE A 75 2.80 20.71 -5.10
CA PHE A 75 3.11 19.38 -5.65
C PHE A 75 4.13 18.62 -4.83
N ILE A 76 5.23 19.27 -4.46
CA ILE A 76 6.28 18.66 -3.64
C ILE A 76 5.71 18.30 -2.25
N GLU A 77 4.91 19.17 -1.64
CA GLU A 77 4.26 18.87 -0.36
C GLU A 77 3.37 17.62 -0.46
N ARG A 78 2.54 17.52 -1.50
CA ARG A 78 1.69 16.33 -1.73
C ARG A 78 2.50 15.04 -1.85
N LEU A 79 3.66 15.09 -2.52
CA LEU A 79 4.57 13.94 -2.64
C LEU A 79 5.22 13.56 -1.31
N ILE A 80 5.54 14.55 -0.47
CA ILE A 80 6.25 14.33 0.80
C ILE A 80 5.30 13.81 1.91
N THR A 81 4.01 14.12 1.84
CA THR A 81 3.03 13.73 2.86
C THR A 81 2.90 12.21 3.05
N ARG A 82 3.12 11.41 2.01
CA ARG A 82 2.86 9.94 2.03
C ARG A 82 4.13 9.10 1.83
N VAL A 83 5.30 9.66 2.14
CA VAL A 83 6.60 9.03 1.84
C VAL A 83 6.74 7.63 2.43
N GLU A 84 6.27 7.39 3.65
CA GLU A 84 6.38 6.06 4.27
C GLU A 84 5.56 4.99 3.53
N GLU A 85 4.31 5.32 3.21
CA GLU A 85 3.38 4.44 2.48
C GLU A 85 3.87 4.16 1.05
N ASP A 86 4.33 5.21 0.37
CA ASP A 86 4.86 5.11 -0.99
C ASP A 86 6.17 4.32 -1.05
N ASN A 87 7.07 4.53 -0.09
CA ASN A 87 8.31 3.75 0.03
C ASN A 87 8.00 2.27 0.27
N LEU A 88 7.06 1.96 1.17
CA LEU A 88 6.63 0.59 1.41
C LEU A 88 6.08 -0.06 0.13
N ARG A 89 5.23 0.65 -0.60
CA ARG A 89 4.67 0.18 -1.88
C ARG A 89 5.75 -0.04 -2.93
N LEU A 90 6.71 0.88 -3.05
CA LEU A 90 7.85 0.78 -3.95
C LEU A 90 8.69 -0.48 -3.64
N LEU A 91 9.08 -0.65 -2.37
CA LEU A 91 9.91 -1.78 -1.93
C LEU A 91 9.21 -3.12 -2.14
N LYS A 92 7.89 -3.21 -1.88
CA LYS A 92 7.09 -4.40 -2.18
C LYS A 92 7.11 -4.75 -3.67
N LYS A 93 6.83 -3.78 -4.56
CA LYS A 93 6.87 -4.00 -6.01
C LYS A 93 8.26 -4.41 -6.50
N LEU A 94 9.32 -3.85 -5.93
CA LEU A 94 10.70 -4.24 -6.24
C LEU A 94 10.97 -5.69 -5.83
N LYS A 95 10.59 -6.08 -4.61
CA LYS A 95 10.70 -7.45 -4.11
C LYS A 95 9.95 -8.44 -5.03
N GLU A 96 8.69 -8.18 -5.36
CA GLU A 96 7.89 -9.03 -6.25
C GLU A 96 8.51 -9.18 -7.65
N ARG A 97 9.13 -8.11 -8.17
CA ARG A 97 9.85 -8.16 -9.45
C ARG A 97 11.09 -9.02 -9.39
N MET A 98 11.83 -9.00 -8.29
CA MET A 98 13.01 -9.85 -8.10
C MET A 98 12.62 -11.31 -7.92
N GLU A 99 11.60 -11.59 -7.11
CA GLU A 99 11.08 -12.94 -6.88
C GLU A 99 10.59 -13.60 -8.18
N ARG A 100 9.89 -12.85 -9.05
CA ARG A 100 9.40 -13.34 -10.33
C ARG A 100 10.50 -13.82 -11.29
N VAL A 101 11.72 -13.29 -11.17
CA VAL A 101 12.87 -13.71 -11.98
C VAL A 101 13.80 -14.67 -11.23
N GLY A 102 13.41 -15.13 -10.03
CA GLY A 102 14.20 -16.04 -9.21
C GLY A 102 15.47 -15.42 -8.62
N LEU A 103 15.53 -14.08 -8.50
CA LEU A 103 16.63 -13.40 -7.83
C LEU A 103 16.40 -13.44 -6.32
N GLU A 104 17.28 -14.14 -5.61
CA GLU A 104 17.30 -14.11 -4.15
C GLU A 104 17.85 -12.76 -3.65
N LEU A 105 17.11 -12.13 -2.73
CA LEU A 105 17.58 -10.91 -2.08
C LEU A 105 18.80 -11.26 -1.21
N PRO A 106 19.86 -10.43 -1.22
CA PRO A 106 21.00 -10.64 -0.35
C PRO A 106 20.54 -10.62 1.10
N THR A 107 20.94 -11.64 1.86
CA THR A 107 20.64 -11.72 3.29
C THR A 107 21.59 -10.79 4.05
N ILE A 108 21.04 -9.95 4.93
CA ILE A 108 21.83 -9.12 5.84
C ILE A 108 22.09 -9.95 7.10
N GLU A 109 23.36 -10.17 7.43
CA GLU A 109 23.76 -10.78 8.70
C GLU A 109 23.89 -9.69 9.77
N VAL A 110 23.07 -9.76 10.82
CA VAL A 110 23.20 -8.89 12.00
C VAL A 110 23.89 -9.67 13.10
N ARG A 111 25.11 -9.24 13.46
CA ARG A 111 25.91 -9.85 14.53
C ARG A 111 25.89 -8.96 15.77
N TYR A 112 25.65 -9.55 16.92
CA TYR A 112 25.71 -8.86 18.21
C TYR A 112 26.95 -9.29 18.97
N GLN A 113 27.61 -8.35 19.62
CA GLN A 113 28.70 -8.62 20.56
C GLN A 113 28.21 -8.25 21.96
N ASN A 114 28.42 -9.13 22.95
CA ASN A 114 28.00 -8.93 24.33
C ASN A 114 26.49 -8.67 24.51
N LEU A 115 25.64 -9.39 23.77
CA LEU A 115 24.18 -9.30 23.95
C LEU A 115 23.79 -9.91 25.31
N CYS A 116 23.35 -9.07 26.24
CA CYS A 116 22.71 -9.49 27.48
C CYS A 116 21.19 -9.48 27.29
N VAL A 117 20.55 -10.63 27.53
CA VAL A 117 19.08 -10.75 27.54
C VAL A 117 18.66 -11.00 28.98
N GLU A 118 17.98 -10.04 29.60
CA GLU A 118 17.36 -10.21 30.91
C GLU A 118 15.88 -10.54 30.73
N ALA A 119 15.38 -11.49 31.51
CA ALA A 119 13.98 -11.88 31.53
C ALA A 119 13.52 -12.01 32.97
N GLU A 120 12.41 -11.35 33.30
CA GLU A 120 11.71 -11.54 34.57
C GLU A 120 10.76 -12.73 34.43
N CYS A 121 10.98 -13.79 35.22
CA CYS A 121 10.18 -15.00 35.19
C CYS A 121 9.39 -15.15 36.50
N GLU A 122 8.07 -15.24 36.41
CA GLU A 122 7.22 -15.59 37.54
C GLU A 122 6.92 -17.10 37.53
N VAL A 123 7.22 -17.79 38.63
CA VAL A 123 6.98 -19.23 38.75
C VAL A 123 5.52 -19.46 39.12
N VAL A 124 4.73 -19.91 38.14
CA VAL A 124 3.31 -20.26 38.35
C VAL A 124 3.21 -21.73 38.74
N GLN A 125 2.47 -22.06 39.81
CA GLN A 125 2.15 -23.45 40.12
C GLN A 125 1.10 -23.97 39.15
N GLY A 126 1.43 -24.98 38.33
CA GLY A 126 0.50 -25.60 37.38
C GLY A 126 1.13 -25.86 36.02
N LYS A 127 0.34 -25.73 34.94
CA LYS A 127 0.85 -25.89 33.57
C LYS A 127 1.78 -24.72 33.24
N PRO A 128 2.99 -24.99 32.69
CA PRO A 128 3.92 -23.92 32.34
C PRO A 128 3.29 -23.01 31.28
N LEU A 129 3.36 -21.70 31.52
CA LEU A 129 3.00 -20.72 30.50
C LEU A 129 4.06 -20.78 29.37
N PRO A 130 3.66 -20.66 28.10
CA PRO A 130 4.61 -20.62 27.00
C PRO A 130 5.52 -19.40 27.17
N THR A 131 6.81 -19.65 27.44
CA THR A 131 7.84 -18.61 27.45
C THR A 131 8.42 -18.46 26.05
N LEU A 132 9.05 -17.31 25.78
CA LEU A 132 9.83 -17.10 24.54
C LEU A 132 10.82 -18.24 24.30
N TRP A 133 11.42 -18.77 25.38
CA TRP A 133 12.34 -19.91 25.30
C TRP A 133 11.66 -21.22 24.86
N ASN A 134 10.47 -21.53 25.39
CA ASN A 134 9.69 -22.71 25.00
C ASN A 134 9.28 -22.63 23.52
N THR A 135 8.87 -21.45 23.05
CA THR A 135 8.49 -21.23 21.64
C THR A 135 9.67 -21.40 20.67
N ILE A 136 10.86 -20.94 21.04
CA ILE A 136 12.06 -21.07 20.18
C ILE A 136 12.58 -22.51 20.16
N ARG A 137 12.49 -23.25 21.27
CA ARG A 137 12.95 -24.66 21.33
C ARG A 137 11.94 -25.67 20.79
N GLY A 138 10.70 -25.28 20.52
CA GLY A 138 9.66 -26.21 20.07
C GLY A 138 9.29 -27.26 21.12
N ILE A 139 9.43 -26.94 22.40
CA ILE A 139 9.05 -27.79 23.55
C ILE A 139 7.87 -27.12 24.27
#